data_AF-A7IQ14-F1
#
_entry.id   AF-A7IQ14-F1
#
_cell.length_a   1.000
_cell.length_b   1.000
_cell.length_c   1.000
_cell.angle_alpha   90.00
_cell.angle_beta   90.00
_cell.angle_gamma   90.00
#
_symmetry.space_group_name_H-M   'P 1'
#
loop_
_entity.id
_entity.type
_entity.pdbx_description
1 polymer ?
#
loop_
_entity_poly.entity_id
_entity_poly.type
_entity_poly.pdbx_seq_one_letter_code
_entity_poly.pdbx_strand_id
1 'polypeptide(L)'
;MTISRRNFLGASGGMALISASAVSGRAQAAAIPEAATMKEAVMQPPLVPTSGPDYQPVVTLNGWTLPWRMNGDWKEFHLVAEPVVREFSPGMVGHLWGYNGQSPGPTIEAVEGDKVRIFVTNKLPEHTTIHWHGQLLPCGMDGVGGLTQPHIPVGKTFVYEFQLQKSGTFMYHPHADEMVQMAMGMMGFFVVHPKDPAFRRVDRDFVFLMAAYDIDPGTYVPKVAEMTNFNMWTWNSRVFPGIDHIVAGKGDKVRIRFGNLTMTNHPIHMHGYDFKVSCTDGGWVPEAAAWPEVTIDCAVGQMRAFDFVADKPGDWAIHCHKSHHTMNAMGHDVRNFIGVDKKEFAKKVRKLVPDYMPMGTAGMADMGEMEMPLPDNTLPMMTGFAQFGAVEMGGMFSVVKVREGLASGDYKDPGWFKHPEGTVAFEWKGEPKKAERAPSPKFDKTKTAEFNVVKPGVKSPHNNH
;
A
#
# COMPACT_ATOMS: atom_id res chain seq x y z
N MET A 1 0.13 77.32 -45.72
CA MET A 1 -0.82 76.86 -46.76
C MET A 1 -0.04 76.51 -48.01
N THR A 2 0.02 75.23 -48.37
CA THR A 2 -0.19 74.66 -49.73
C THR A 2 0.41 73.26 -49.77
N ILE A 3 -0.49 72.27 -49.86
CA ILE A 3 -0.18 70.91 -50.28
C ILE A 3 -0.14 70.93 -51.80
N SER A 4 0.91 70.40 -52.43
CA SER A 4 0.91 70.08 -53.86
C SER A 4 0.72 68.58 -54.05
N ARG A 5 -0.28 68.25 -54.87
CA ARG A 5 -0.72 66.90 -55.26
C ARG A 5 0.12 66.41 -56.45
N ARG A 6 0.84 65.30 -56.28
CA ARG A 6 1.04 64.19 -57.25
C ARG A 6 2.36 63.46 -56.95
N ASN A 7 2.26 62.35 -56.23
CA ASN A 7 2.59 61.06 -56.82
C ASN A 7 1.77 60.00 -56.11
N PHE A 8 0.72 59.61 -56.83
CA PHE A 8 -0.17 58.49 -56.60
C PHE A 8 0.56 57.25 -57.12
N LEU A 9 0.40 56.12 -56.42
CA LEU A 9 0.93 54.76 -56.67
C LEU A 9 2.11 54.37 -55.76
N GLY A 10 1.76 53.67 -54.68
CA GLY A 10 2.68 52.97 -53.80
C GLY A 10 2.01 52.48 -52.51
N ALA A 11 1.16 51.46 -52.63
CA ALA A 11 0.67 50.60 -51.53
C ALA A 11 -0.05 51.27 -50.34
N SER A 12 -1.35 51.50 -50.51
CA SER A 12 -2.35 51.09 -49.49
C SER A 12 -2.09 49.63 -49.11
N GLY A 13 -2.08 49.16 -47.88
CA GLY A 13 -2.71 49.60 -46.66
C GLY A 13 -2.92 48.33 -45.84
N GLY A 14 -2.96 48.44 -44.51
CA GLY A 14 -3.33 47.34 -43.64
C GLY A 14 -2.20 46.91 -42.71
N MET A 15 -2.44 47.15 -41.42
CA MET A 15 -1.73 46.53 -40.31
C MET A 15 -1.52 45.03 -40.59
N ALA A 16 -0.27 44.61 -40.77
CA ALA A 16 0.09 43.20 -40.82
C ALA A 16 0.21 42.69 -39.37
N LEU A 17 -0.95 42.27 -38.87
CA LEU A 17 -1.18 41.04 -38.11
C LEU A 17 0.08 40.36 -37.54
N ILE A 18 0.28 40.56 -36.24
CA ILE A 18 0.42 39.50 -35.23
C ILE A 18 1.05 38.21 -35.77
N SER A 19 2.38 38.07 -35.62
CA SER A 19 3.04 36.77 -35.58
C SER A 19 2.79 36.09 -34.22
N ALA A 20 1.51 35.79 -33.92
CA ALA A 20 1.11 34.91 -32.80
C ALA A 20 1.16 33.43 -33.16
N SER A 21 1.68 33.08 -34.34
CA SER A 21 1.76 31.70 -34.84
C SER A 21 2.83 30.83 -34.18
N ALA A 22 3.69 31.39 -33.31
CA ALA A 22 4.64 30.61 -32.51
C ALA A 22 4.22 30.43 -31.03
N VAL A 23 3.18 31.14 -30.58
CA VAL A 23 2.63 31.03 -29.21
C VAL A 23 1.28 30.32 -29.22
N SER A 24 0.62 30.21 -30.38
CA SER A 24 -0.65 29.49 -30.54
C SER A 24 -0.55 27.97 -30.45
N GLY A 25 0.64 27.37 -30.51
CA GLY A 25 0.84 25.93 -30.29
C GLY A 25 0.68 25.50 -28.83
N ARG A 26 0.81 26.43 -27.87
CA ARG A 26 0.55 26.20 -26.43
C ARG A 26 -0.86 26.65 -26.00
N ALA A 27 -1.51 27.52 -26.78
CA ALA A 27 -2.85 28.06 -26.49
C ALA A 27 -3.99 27.16 -26.99
N GLN A 28 -3.67 26.02 -27.59
CA GLN A 28 -4.54 24.84 -27.63
C GLN A 28 -4.12 23.88 -26.51
N ALA A 29 -3.96 24.41 -25.29
CA ALA A 29 -4.07 23.61 -24.09
C ALA A 29 -5.49 23.01 -24.12
N ALA A 30 -5.57 21.75 -24.54
CA ALA A 30 -6.80 20.98 -24.51
C ALA A 30 -7.45 21.17 -23.14
N ALA A 31 -8.76 21.43 -23.13
CA ALA A 31 -9.53 21.58 -21.90
C ALA A 31 -9.11 20.49 -20.90
N ILE A 32 -8.82 20.86 -19.65
CA ILE A 32 -8.41 19.92 -18.60
C ILE A 32 -9.38 18.73 -18.64
N PRO A 33 -8.91 17.47 -18.73
CA PRO A 33 -9.80 16.32 -18.76
C PRO A 33 -10.69 16.33 -17.51
N GLU A 34 -11.93 15.84 -17.63
CA GLU A 34 -12.76 15.68 -16.45
C GLU A 34 -12.04 14.76 -15.43
N ALA A 35 -11.98 15.19 -14.18
CA ALA A 35 -11.38 14.38 -13.12
C ALA A 35 -12.37 13.30 -12.69
N ALA A 36 -12.12 12.06 -13.11
CA ALA A 36 -12.82 10.92 -12.54
C ALA A 36 -12.55 10.85 -11.03
N THR A 37 -13.57 10.46 -10.25
CA THR A 37 -13.46 10.27 -8.80
C THR A 37 -14.18 8.99 -8.39
N MET A 38 -13.66 8.33 -7.36
CA MET A 38 -14.29 7.17 -6.74
C MET A 38 -14.17 7.33 -5.24
N LYS A 39 -15.30 7.30 -4.52
CA LYS A 39 -15.31 7.42 -3.06
C LYS A 39 -15.27 6.06 -2.35
N GLU A 40 -15.79 5.04 -3.02
CA GLU A 40 -15.93 3.70 -2.44
C GLU A 40 -14.61 2.94 -2.45
N ALA A 41 -14.32 2.20 -1.38
CA ALA A 41 -13.12 1.39 -1.19
C ALA A 41 -13.17 0.00 -1.86
N VAL A 42 -13.88 -0.09 -2.99
CA VAL A 42 -14.13 -1.36 -3.68
C VAL A 42 -13.02 -1.62 -4.69
N MET A 43 -12.42 -2.81 -4.65
CA MET A 43 -11.50 -3.27 -5.70
C MET A 43 -12.22 -3.33 -7.04
N GLN A 44 -11.79 -2.49 -7.98
CA GLN A 44 -12.31 -2.51 -9.33
C GLN A 44 -11.61 -3.57 -10.19
N PRO A 45 -12.33 -4.17 -11.15
CA PRO A 45 -11.67 -4.99 -12.17
C PRO A 45 -10.66 -4.14 -12.96
N PRO A 46 -9.63 -4.79 -13.53
CA PRO A 46 -8.59 -4.09 -14.28
C PRO A 46 -9.15 -3.39 -15.51
N LEU A 47 -8.67 -2.17 -15.80
CA LEU A 47 -9.07 -1.43 -17.00
C LEU A 47 -8.25 -1.91 -18.21
N VAL A 48 -8.82 -2.85 -18.97
CA VAL A 48 -8.20 -3.35 -20.20
C VAL A 48 -8.17 -2.24 -21.26
N PRO A 49 -7.01 -1.94 -21.88
CA PRO A 49 -6.90 -0.95 -22.94
C PRO A 49 -7.83 -1.27 -24.10
N THR A 50 -8.67 -0.31 -24.48
CA THR A 50 -9.51 -0.38 -25.70
C THR A 50 -8.82 0.26 -26.91
N SER A 51 -7.71 0.98 -26.69
CA SER A 51 -6.88 1.63 -27.69
C SER A 51 -5.47 1.84 -27.15
N GLY A 52 -4.49 2.07 -28.03
CA GLY A 52 -3.08 2.20 -27.65
C GLY A 52 -2.36 0.84 -27.56
N PRO A 53 -1.16 0.79 -26.95
CA PRO A 53 -0.41 -0.44 -26.77
C PRO A 53 -1.14 -1.42 -25.85
N ASP A 54 -1.10 -2.71 -26.20
CA ASP A 54 -1.62 -3.79 -25.36
C ASP A 54 -0.72 -4.01 -24.13
N TYR A 55 -1.32 -4.32 -22.99
CA TYR A 55 -0.63 -4.72 -21.77
C TYR A 55 -1.58 -5.49 -20.85
N GLN A 56 -1.03 -6.28 -19.93
CA GLN A 56 -1.82 -6.91 -18.86
C GLN A 56 -2.04 -5.89 -17.74
N PRO A 57 -3.26 -5.36 -17.53
CA PRO A 57 -3.47 -4.33 -16.52
C PRO A 57 -3.40 -4.91 -15.11
N VAL A 58 -3.11 -4.04 -14.16
CA VAL A 58 -3.00 -4.39 -12.75
C VAL A 58 -4.32 -4.18 -12.01
N VAL A 59 -4.55 -4.99 -10.97
CA VAL A 59 -5.66 -4.84 -10.03
C VAL A 59 -5.13 -4.23 -8.74
N THR A 60 -5.64 -3.06 -8.39
CA THR A 60 -5.30 -2.37 -7.14
C THR A 60 -6.24 -2.84 -6.04
N LEU A 61 -5.72 -3.47 -4.99
CA LEU A 61 -6.55 -3.96 -3.88
C LEU A 61 -7.34 -2.80 -3.25
N ASN A 62 -8.65 -2.95 -3.09
CA ASN A 62 -9.53 -1.89 -2.57
C ASN A 62 -9.35 -0.52 -3.26
N GLY A 63 -9.01 -0.52 -4.54
CA GLY A 63 -8.71 0.67 -5.33
C GLY A 63 -9.06 0.51 -6.81
N TRP A 64 -8.55 1.43 -7.62
CA TRP A 64 -8.92 1.55 -9.03
C TRP A 64 -7.80 2.20 -9.86
N THR A 65 -7.86 2.02 -11.18
CA THR A 65 -6.95 2.64 -12.15
C THR A 65 -7.47 4.00 -12.59
N LEU A 66 -6.59 5.00 -12.64
CA LEU A 66 -6.92 6.36 -13.09
C LEU A 66 -7.22 6.35 -14.59
N PRO A 67 -8.42 6.76 -15.02
CA PRO A 67 -8.77 6.89 -16.42
C PRO A 67 -7.92 7.95 -17.11
N TRP A 68 -7.75 7.75 -18.41
CA TRP A 68 -6.96 8.62 -19.26
C TRP A 68 -7.63 8.81 -20.61
N ARG A 69 -7.16 9.81 -21.36
CA ARG A 69 -7.51 10.00 -22.77
C ARG A 69 -6.25 10.23 -23.59
N MET A 70 -6.30 9.93 -24.89
CA MET A 70 -5.26 10.39 -25.82
C MET A 70 -5.53 11.82 -26.28
N ASN A 71 -4.48 12.62 -26.38
CA ASN A 71 -4.47 13.92 -27.06
C ASN A 71 -3.18 14.05 -27.89
N GLY A 72 -3.29 13.72 -29.17
CA GLY A 72 -2.11 13.50 -30.01
C GLY A 72 -1.26 12.36 -29.45
N ASP A 73 0.04 12.61 -29.27
CA ASP A 73 0.97 11.62 -28.68
C ASP A 73 0.87 11.53 -27.15
N TRP A 74 0.09 12.40 -26.50
CA TRP A 74 0.05 12.48 -25.03
C TRP A 74 -1.07 11.61 -24.47
N LYS A 75 -0.71 10.74 -23.52
CA LYS A 75 -1.62 10.07 -22.62
C LYS A 75 -1.92 11.01 -21.45
N GLU A 76 -3.12 11.59 -21.44
CA GLU A 76 -3.51 12.62 -20.49
C GLU A 76 -4.26 12.04 -19.29
N PHE A 77 -3.85 12.43 -18.09
CA PHE A 77 -4.45 12.06 -16.80
C PHE A 77 -4.84 13.31 -16.01
N HIS A 78 -5.83 13.20 -15.12
CA HIS A 78 -6.17 14.28 -14.18
C HIS A 78 -6.22 13.76 -12.75
N LEU A 79 -5.24 14.15 -11.95
CA LEU A 79 -5.20 13.93 -10.51
C LEU A 79 -5.73 15.14 -9.75
N VAL A 80 -6.50 14.89 -8.69
CA VAL A 80 -7.06 15.92 -7.82
C VAL A 80 -6.65 15.62 -6.38
N ALA A 81 -5.74 16.42 -5.81
CA ALA A 81 -5.38 16.32 -4.40
C ALA A 81 -6.50 16.93 -3.55
N GLU A 82 -7.09 16.16 -2.63
CA GLU A 82 -8.24 16.62 -1.83
C GLU A 82 -8.37 15.88 -0.49
N PRO A 83 -9.06 16.47 0.51
CA PRO A 83 -9.50 15.73 1.69
C PRO A 83 -10.47 14.61 1.32
N VAL A 84 -10.31 13.44 1.94
CA VAL A 84 -11.09 12.23 1.68
C VAL A 84 -11.49 11.56 3.01
N VAL A 85 -12.59 10.80 2.97
CA VAL A 85 -12.96 9.90 4.07
C VAL A 85 -12.71 8.48 3.59
N ARG A 86 -11.91 7.72 4.34
CA ARG A 86 -11.51 6.35 3.99
C ARG A 86 -11.94 5.40 5.09
N GLU A 87 -12.77 4.41 4.76
CA GLU A 87 -13.01 3.29 5.68
C GLU A 87 -11.77 2.40 5.73
N PHE A 88 -11.23 2.16 6.93
CA PHE A 88 -10.11 1.24 7.15
C PHE A 88 -10.61 -0.21 7.16
N SER A 89 -11.71 -0.44 7.87
CA SER A 89 -12.46 -1.70 7.97
C SER A 89 -13.86 -1.36 8.51
N PRO A 90 -14.89 -2.21 8.33
CA PRO A 90 -16.22 -1.94 8.87
C PRO A 90 -16.17 -1.48 10.34
N GLY A 91 -16.75 -0.31 10.62
CA GLY A 91 -16.76 0.31 11.95
C GLY A 91 -15.65 1.33 12.22
N MET A 92 -14.68 1.54 11.32
CA MET A 92 -13.66 2.57 11.45
C MET A 92 -13.37 3.29 10.13
N VAL A 93 -13.45 4.62 10.16
CA VAL A 93 -13.09 5.54 9.08
C VAL A 93 -12.00 6.51 9.53
N GLY A 94 -11.14 6.91 8.60
CA GLY A 94 -10.18 7.99 8.77
C GLY A 94 -10.52 9.16 7.85
N HIS A 95 -10.38 10.37 8.37
CA HIS A 95 -10.36 11.62 7.62
C HIS A 95 -8.92 11.84 7.15
N LEU A 96 -8.67 11.49 5.90
CA LEU A 96 -7.36 11.47 5.27
C LEU A 96 -7.29 12.54 4.18
N TRP A 97 -6.11 12.70 3.60
CA TRP A 97 -5.93 13.39 2.33
C TRP A 97 -5.51 12.38 1.28
N GLY A 98 -5.93 12.61 0.04
CA GLY A 98 -5.70 11.65 -1.03
C GLY A 98 -5.85 12.26 -2.40
N TYR A 99 -6.09 11.39 -3.38
CA TYR A 99 -6.28 11.80 -4.76
C TYR A 99 -7.57 11.21 -5.33
N ASN A 100 -8.35 12.03 -6.04
CA ASN A 100 -9.54 11.63 -6.78
C ASN A 100 -10.58 10.87 -5.93
N GLY A 101 -10.74 11.28 -4.66
CA GLY A 101 -11.69 10.69 -3.72
C GLY A 101 -11.19 9.50 -2.89
N GLN A 102 -9.93 9.06 -3.04
CA GLN A 102 -9.37 7.95 -2.24
C GLN A 102 -7.99 8.24 -1.64
N SER A 103 -7.66 7.50 -0.58
CA SER A 103 -6.30 7.33 -0.05
C SER A 103 -6.03 5.82 0.07
N PRO A 104 -4.97 5.29 -0.57
CA PRO A 104 -4.19 5.90 -1.63
C PRO A 104 -5.05 6.35 -2.82
N GLY A 105 -4.50 7.24 -3.64
CA GLY A 105 -5.06 7.63 -4.90
C GLY A 105 -5.07 6.51 -5.95
N PRO A 106 -5.73 6.74 -7.09
CA PRO A 106 -5.84 5.76 -8.15
C PRO A 106 -4.49 5.38 -8.75
N THR A 107 -4.38 4.14 -9.24
CA THR A 107 -3.17 3.68 -9.91
C THR A 107 -3.07 4.28 -11.30
N ILE A 108 -1.95 4.93 -11.62
CA ILE A 108 -1.65 5.37 -12.98
C ILE A 108 -1.03 4.19 -13.72
N GLU A 109 -1.60 3.84 -14.88
CA GLU A 109 -1.06 2.80 -15.76
C GLU A 109 -0.68 3.37 -17.12
N ALA A 110 0.53 3.07 -17.56
CA ALA A 110 1.05 3.46 -18.86
C ALA A 110 2.04 2.42 -19.40
N VAL A 111 2.49 2.58 -20.63
CA VAL A 111 3.47 1.68 -21.26
C VAL A 111 4.79 2.41 -21.44
N GLU A 112 5.90 1.69 -21.30
CA GLU A 112 7.24 2.20 -21.57
C GLU A 112 7.32 2.85 -22.96
N GLY A 113 7.75 4.11 -22.99
CA GLY A 113 7.79 4.95 -24.19
C GLY A 113 6.61 5.91 -24.34
N ASP A 114 5.52 5.75 -23.59
CA ASP A 114 4.38 6.69 -23.60
C ASP A 114 4.85 8.09 -23.17
N LYS A 115 4.33 9.13 -23.85
CA LYS A 115 4.40 10.51 -23.36
C LYS A 115 3.20 10.75 -22.45
N VAL A 116 3.43 11.04 -21.19
CA VAL A 116 2.36 11.28 -20.21
C VAL A 116 2.23 12.76 -19.89
N ARG A 117 0.99 13.25 -19.86
CA ARG A 117 0.65 14.59 -19.40
C ARG A 117 -0.31 14.46 -18.23
N ILE A 118 0.11 14.90 -17.05
CA ILE A 118 -0.66 14.73 -15.82
C ILE A 118 -1.04 16.10 -15.30
N PHE A 119 -2.33 16.40 -15.34
CA PHE A 119 -2.91 17.58 -14.72
C PHE A 119 -3.11 17.29 -13.23
N VAL A 120 -2.59 18.16 -12.35
CA VAL A 120 -2.70 18.01 -10.90
C VAL A 120 -3.41 19.23 -10.36
N THR A 121 -4.67 19.05 -9.93
CA THR A 121 -5.47 20.11 -9.30
C THR A 121 -5.40 19.98 -7.79
N ASN A 122 -5.01 21.08 -7.12
CA ASN A 122 -4.93 21.12 -5.67
C ASN A 122 -6.24 21.65 -5.05
N LYS A 123 -6.94 20.81 -4.28
CA LYS A 123 -8.11 21.16 -3.45
C LYS A 123 -7.85 20.95 -1.95
N LEU A 124 -6.60 20.73 -1.55
CA LEU A 124 -6.20 20.70 -0.15
C LEU A 124 -6.34 22.09 0.48
N PRO A 125 -6.39 22.18 1.83
CA PRO A 125 -6.36 23.47 2.52
C PRO A 125 -5.00 24.19 2.42
N GLU A 126 -3.97 23.53 1.86
CA GLU A 126 -2.63 24.08 1.72
C GLU A 126 -1.99 23.75 0.36
N HIS A 127 -0.76 24.23 0.16
CA HIS A 127 -0.02 24.01 -1.07
C HIS A 127 0.48 22.56 -1.17
N THR A 128 0.71 22.06 -2.38
CA THR A 128 1.19 20.69 -2.59
C THR A 128 2.12 20.60 -3.80
N THR A 129 2.68 19.42 -4.04
CA THR A 129 3.34 19.00 -5.28
C THR A 129 3.12 17.49 -5.46
N ILE A 130 3.61 16.90 -6.56
CA ILE A 130 3.66 15.44 -6.70
C ILE A 130 5.02 15.05 -7.23
N HIS A 131 5.74 14.23 -6.45
CA HIS A 131 6.94 13.52 -6.88
C HIS A 131 6.59 12.14 -7.45
N TRP A 132 7.29 11.75 -8.51
CA TRP A 132 7.07 10.51 -9.26
C TRP A 132 8.15 9.48 -8.92
N HIS A 133 8.02 8.90 -7.73
CA HIS A 133 9.02 8.04 -7.10
C HIS A 133 9.52 6.91 -8.01
N GLY A 134 10.80 6.98 -8.38
CA GLY A 134 11.51 5.99 -9.20
C GLY A 134 11.42 6.20 -10.72
N GLN A 135 10.71 7.23 -11.18
CA GLN A 135 10.65 7.62 -12.59
C GLN A 135 11.94 8.32 -13.05
N LEU A 136 12.34 8.06 -14.30
CA LEU A 136 13.40 8.81 -14.96
C LEU A 136 12.77 9.91 -15.82
N LEU A 137 12.89 11.16 -15.38
CA LEU A 137 12.20 12.31 -15.95
C LEU A 137 13.08 13.57 -15.99
N PRO A 138 12.71 14.60 -16.76
CA PRO A 138 13.40 15.89 -16.71
C PRO A 138 13.34 16.47 -15.31
N CYS A 139 14.46 16.98 -14.79
CA CYS A 139 14.57 17.49 -13.41
C CYS A 139 13.44 18.47 -13.02
N GLY A 140 13.03 19.38 -13.91
CA GLY A 140 11.94 20.32 -13.64
C GLY A 140 10.52 19.72 -13.54
N MET A 141 10.36 18.42 -13.79
CA MET A 141 9.11 17.67 -13.66
C MET A 141 9.09 16.75 -12.43
N ASP A 142 10.11 16.86 -11.57
CA ASP A 142 10.35 15.93 -10.47
C ASP A 142 9.44 16.14 -9.25
N GLY A 143 8.81 17.31 -9.10
CA GLY A 143 7.81 17.50 -8.07
C GLY A 143 8.31 17.97 -6.70
N VAL A 144 9.58 18.35 -6.56
CA VAL A 144 10.13 18.81 -5.27
C VAL A 144 9.89 20.31 -5.13
N GLY A 145 8.98 20.68 -4.22
CA GLY A 145 8.60 22.07 -3.98
C GLY A 145 9.78 22.93 -3.54
N GLY A 146 9.99 24.06 -4.23
CA GLY A 146 11.09 24.99 -3.96
C GLY A 146 12.45 24.57 -4.52
N LEU A 147 12.63 23.32 -4.95
CA LEU A 147 13.87 22.83 -5.57
C LEU A 147 13.72 22.70 -7.09
N THR A 148 12.82 21.83 -7.54
CA THR A 148 12.65 21.53 -8.97
C THR A 148 11.45 22.24 -9.59
N GLN A 149 10.50 22.69 -8.77
CA GLN A 149 9.36 23.50 -9.22
C GLN A 149 8.82 24.42 -8.11
N PRO A 150 7.99 25.41 -8.46
CA PRO A 150 7.10 26.08 -7.50
C PRO A 150 6.07 25.10 -6.91
N HIS A 151 5.65 25.34 -5.67
CA HIS A 151 4.49 24.67 -5.08
C HIS A 151 3.23 24.93 -5.91
N ILE A 152 2.30 23.97 -5.92
CA ILE A 152 0.95 24.09 -6.49
C ILE A 152 0.07 24.78 -5.43
N PRO A 153 -0.33 26.06 -5.61
CA PRO A 153 -1.17 26.73 -4.64
C PRO A 153 -2.59 26.13 -4.59
N VAL A 154 -3.31 26.40 -3.50
CA VAL A 154 -4.72 25.98 -3.34
C VAL A 154 -5.56 26.48 -4.52
N GLY A 155 -6.38 25.59 -5.07
CA GLY A 155 -7.27 25.86 -6.20
C GLY A 155 -6.58 26.00 -7.55
N LYS A 156 -5.27 25.72 -7.65
CA LYS A 156 -4.52 25.78 -8.92
C LYS A 156 -4.27 24.38 -9.47
N THR A 157 -4.10 24.34 -10.79
CA THR A 157 -3.74 23.15 -11.54
C THR A 157 -2.37 23.32 -12.14
N PHE A 158 -1.46 22.38 -11.90
CA PHE A 158 -0.16 22.30 -12.56
C PHE A 158 -0.14 21.11 -13.52
N VAL A 159 0.79 21.12 -14.47
CA VAL A 159 0.90 20.07 -15.50
C VAL A 159 2.31 19.50 -15.48
N TYR A 160 2.39 18.17 -15.42
CA TYR A 160 3.63 17.41 -15.53
C TYR A 160 3.67 16.72 -16.89
N GLU A 161 4.77 16.87 -17.63
CA GLU A 161 4.94 16.32 -18.97
C GLU A 161 6.29 15.63 -19.12
N PHE A 162 6.28 14.33 -19.36
CA PHE A 162 7.50 13.56 -19.59
C PHE A 162 7.23 12.28 -20.36
N GLN A 163 8.29 11.67 -20.89
CA GLN A 163 8.23 10.37 -21.54
C GLN A 163 8.72 9.29 -20.57
N LEU A 164 8.01 8.17 -20.51
CA LEU A 164 8.37 7.04 -19.66
C LEU A 164 9.54 6.26 -20.26
N GLN A 165 10.66 6.19 -19.55
CA GLN A 165 11.91 5.60 -20.07
C GLN A 165 12.10 4.13 -19.72
N LYS A 166 11.41 3.62 -18.69
CA LYS A 166 11.53 2.23 -18.24
C LYS A 166 10.21 1.69 -17.69
N SER A 167 9.97 0.41 -17.91
CA SER A 167 8.90 -0.34 -17.23
C SER A 167 9.27 -0.76 -15.81
N GLY A 168 8.26 -0.95 -14.97
CA GLY A 168 8.42 -1.32 -13.56
C GLY A 168 7.23 -0.92 -12.69
N THR A 169 7.40 -1.09 -11.38
CA THR A 169 6.45 -0.63 -10.36
C THR A 169 7.00 0.62 -9.69
N PHE A 170 6.25 1.71 -9.76
CA PHE A 170 6.61 3.01 -9.21
C PHE A 170 5.50 3.56 -8.34
N MET A 171 5.78 4.64 -7.62
CA MET A 171 4.79 5.30 -6.77
C MET A 171 4.74 6.78 -7.13
N TYR A 172 3.72 7.47 -6.64
CA TYR A 172 3.68 8.92 -6.62
C TYR A 172 3.19 9.38 -5.25
N HIS A 173 3.73 10.50 -4.78
CA HIS A 173 3.43 11.06 -3.47
C HIS A 173 3.81 12.54 -3.43
N PRO A 174 3.27 13.34 -2.49
CA PRO A 174 3.64 14.73 -2.40
C PRO A 174 5.09 14.88 -1.94
N HIS A 175 5.69 16.00 -2.33
CA HIS A 175 7.00 16.44 -1.85
C HIS A 175 6.94 17.93 -1.46
N ALA A 176 5.83 18.27 -0.79
CA ALA A 176 5.49 19.55 -0.19
C ALA A 176 4.75 19.23 1.12
N ASP A 177 5.12 19.90 2.21
CA ASP A 177 4.75 19.53 3.59
C ASP A 177 4.67 18.00 3.79
N GLU A 178 5.76 17.32 3.42
CA GLU A 178 5.80 15.86 3.31
C GLU A 178 5.37 15.18 4.61
N MET A 179 5.77 15.74 5.76
CA MET A 179 5.39 15.26 7.08
C MET A 179 3.87 15.16 7.23
N VAL A 180 3.13 16.24 6.93
CA VAL A 180 1.67 16.24 7.07
C VAL A 180 1.03 15.44 5.96
N GLN A 181 1.38 15.69 4.70
CA GLN A 181 0.65 15.13 3.55
C GLN A 181 0.82 13.61 3.44
N MET A 182 2.03 13.09 3.71
CA MET A 182 2.27 11.64 3.76
C MET A 182 1.54 10.99 4.93
N ALA A 183 1.63 11.58 6.14
CA ALA A 183 0.96 11.03 7.33
C ALA A 183 -0.58 11.08 7.21
N MET A 184 -1.10 12.02 6.42
CA MET A 184 -2.52 12.09 6.06
C MET A 184 -2.91 11.08 4.96
N GLY A 185 -1.97 10.31 4.41
CA GLY A 185 -2.25 9.21 3.47
C GLY A 185 -2.14 9.56 1.98
N MET A 186 -1.50 10.66 1.62
CA MET A 186 -1.35 11.04 0.22
C MET A 186 -0.26 10.23 -0.49
N MET A 187 -0.69 9.23 -1.26
CA MET A 187 0.19 8.39 -2.08
C MET A 187 -0.62 7.68 -3.16
N GLY A 188 0.05 7.07 -4.13
CA GLY A 188 -0.58 6.16 -5.10
C GLY A 188 0.46 5.44 -5.95
N PHE A 189 0.02 4.49 -6.77
CA PHE A 189 0.90 3.75 -7.67
C PHE A 189 1.01 4.38 -9.05
N PHE A 190 2.18 4.18 -9.65
CA PHE A 190 2.42 4.39 -11.07
C PHE A 190 3.04 3.11 -11.64
N VAL A 191 2.26 2.32 -12.37
CA VAL A 191 2.74 1.09 -13.02
C VAL A 191 3.04 1.39 -14.48
N VAL A 192 4.29 1.14 -14.88
CA VAL A 192 4.72 1.25 -16.28
C VAL A 192 4.91 -0.15 -16.83
N HIS A 193 4.04 -0.54 -17.75
CA HIS A 193 4.09 -1.84 -18.39
C HIS A 193 5.21 -1.90 -19.44
N PRO A 194 5.83 -3.08 -19.65
CA PRO A 194 6.83 -3.26 -20.70
C PRO A 194 6.27 -2.93 -22.08
N LYS A 195 7.11 -2.33 -22.94
CA LYS A 195 6.75 -2.05 -24.33
C LYS A 195 6.46 -3.31 -25.13
N ASP A 196 7.18 -4.40 -24.83
CA ASP A 196 6.87 -5.74 -25.35
C ASP A 196 5.85 -6.42 -24.41
N PRO A 197 4.59 -6.62 -24.82
CA PRO A 197 3.57 -7.24 -23.96
C PRO A 197 3.83 -8.71 -23.65
N ALA A 198 4.79 -9.37 -24.32
CA ALA A 198 5.22 -10.71 -23.98
C ALA A 198 6.27 -10.73 -22.86
N PHE A 199 7.01 -9.62 -22.67
CA PHE A 199 8.02 -9.53 -21.63
C PHE A 199 7.36 -9.57 -20.25
N ARG A 200 7.78 -10.52 -19.41
CA ARG A 200 7.29 -10.68 -18.03
C ARG A 200 5.78 -10.86 -17.91
N ARG A 201 5.14 -11.43 -18.94
CA ARG A 201 3.70 -11.64 -19.00
C ARG A 201 3.21 -12.57 -17.88
N VAL A 202 2.14 -12.15 -17.23
CA VAL A 202 1.38 -12.90 -16.22
C VAL A 202 -0.10 -12.89 -16.60
N ASP A 203 -0.87 -13.78 -15.99
CA ASP A 203 -2.32 -13.91 -16.21
C ASP A 203 -3.09 -12.97 -15.29
N ARG A 204 -2.56 -12.73 -14.07
CA ARG A 204 -3.12 -11.77 -13.11
C ARG A 204 -2.00 -10.95 -12.47
N ASP A 205 -2.26 -9.66 -12.28
CA ASP A 205 -1.32 -8.73 -11.68
C ASP A 205 -2.06 -7.93 -10.60
N PHE A 206 -1.52 -7.89 -9.39
CA PHE A 206 -2.11 -7.21 -8.23
C PHE A 206 -1.14 -6.19 -7.65
N VAL A 207 -1.65 -5.11 -7.05
CA VAL A 207 -0.82 -4.08 -6.45
C VAL A 207 -1.42 -3.47 -5.18
N PHE A 208 -0.59 -3.26 -4.14
CA PHE A 208 -0.99 -2.59 -2.90
C PHE A 208 0.16 -1.81 -2.22
N LEU A 209 -0.16 -0.63 -1.68
CA LEU A 209 0.77 0.21 -0.91
C LEU A 209 0.60 -0.06 0.57
N MET A 210 1.73 -0.14 1.26
CA MET A 210 1.76 -0.19 2.71
C MET A 210 1.83 1.24 3.27
N ALA A 211 0.90 1.54 4.17
CA ALA A 211 0.85 2.79 4.92
C ALA A 211 0.60 2.51 6.40
N ALA A 212 1.01 3.44 7.26
CA ALA A 212 0.86 3.33 8.70
C ALA A 212 0.30 4.64 9.28
N TYR A 213 -0.54 4.53 10.29
CA TYR A 213 -1.21 5.66 10.94
C TYR A 213 -1.21 5.48 12.45
N ASP A 214 -1.26 6.61 13.16
CA ASP A 214 -1.62 6.66 14.58
C ASP A 214 -2.93 7.42 14.71
N ILE A 215 -4.01 6.71 14.99
CA ILE A 215 -5.35 7.28 15.19
C ILE A 215 -5.83 6.89 16.58
N ASP A 216 -6.08 7.86 17.46
CA ASP A 216 -6.57 7.58 18.79
C ASP A 216 -7.98 6.96 18.74
N PRO A 217 -8.30 5.98 19.60
CA PRO A 217 -9.66 5.44 19.73
C PRO A 217 -10.70 6.56 19.91
N GLY A 218 -11.81 6.50 19.17
CA GLY A 218 -12.83 7.56 19.19
C GLY A 218 -12.58 8.73 18.26
N THR A 219 -11.40 8.81 17.62
CA THR A 219 -11.02 9.93 16.75
C THR A 219 -10.93 9.49 15.29
N TYR A 220 -10.89 10.47 14.38
CA TYR A 220 -10.98 10.26 12.94
C TYR A 220 -9.74 10.72 12.17
N VAL A 221 -8.86 11.52 12.79
CA VAL A 221 -7.73 12.17 12.11
C VAL A 221 -6.43 11.58 12.64
N PRO A 222 -5.48 11.18 11.78
CA PRO A 222 -4.17 10.71 12.22
C PRO A 222 -3.37 11.78 12.98
N LYS A 223 -2.56 11.34 13.94
CA LYS A 223 -1.50 12.17 14.54
C LYS A 223 -0.35 12.31 13.56
N VAL A 224 -0.38 13.37 12.76
CA VAL A 224 0.61 13.63 11.70
C VAL A 224 2.05 13.84 12.18
N ALA A 225 2.24 14.05 13.50
CA ALA A 225 3.56 14.20 14.11
C ALA A 225 4.14 12.88 14.66
N GLU A 226 3.38 11.77 14.62
CA GLU A 226 3.89 10.46 15.04
C GLU A 226 4.90 9.91 14.03
N MET A 227 6.01 9.35 14.52
CA MET A 227 7.14 8.91 13.70
C MET A 227 7.53 7.45 13.93
N THR A 228 7.10 6.85 15.04
CA THR A 228 7.62 5.56 15.51
C THR A 228 6.55 4.62 16.07
N ASN A 229 5.51 5.14 16.72
CA ASN A 229 4.52 4.38 17.48
C ASN A 229 3.17 4.32 16.76
N PHE A 230 3.18 3.94 15.49
CA PHE A 230 1.96 3.74 14.71
C PHE A 230 1.12 2.59 15.27
N ASN A 231 -0.20 2.79 15.32
CA ASN A 231 -1.16 1.84 15.87
C ASN A 231 -2.03 1.15 14.80
N MET A 232 -1.88 1.56 13.53
CA MET A 232 -2.63 1.05 12.40
C MET A 232 -1.70 0.76 11.22
N TRP A 233 -1.71 -0.48 10.74
CA TRP A 233 -0.85 -0.96 9.67
C TRP A 233 -1.72 -1.45 8.51
N THR A 234 -1.59 -0.83 7.35
CA THR A 234 -2.60 -0.91 6.30
C THR A 234 -2.05 -1.32 4.95
N TRP A 235 -2.88 -1.98 4.14
CA TRP A 235 -2.70 -2.07 2.69
C TRP A 235 -3.73 -1.18 2.02
N ASN A 236 -3.30 -0.22 1.20
CA ASN A 236 -4.16 0.76 0.58
C ASN A 236 -5.14 1.44 1.56
N SER A 237 -4.63 1.81 2.75
CA SER A 237 -5.40 2.42 3.84
C SER A 237 -6.60 1.58 4.27
N ARG A 238 -6.48 0.26 4.13
CA ARG A 238 -7.40 -0.77 4.62
C ARG A 238 -6.67 -1.70 5.58
N VAL A 239 -7.41 -2.27 6.51
CA VAL A 239 -6.95 -3.32 7.43
C VAL A 239 -7.89 -4.49 7.40
N PHE A 240 -7.38 -5.69 7.66
CA PHE A 240 -8.22 -6.88 7.73
C PHE A 240 -9.34 -6.73 8.78
N PRO A 241 -10.59 -7.16 8.50
CA PRO A 241 -11.10 -7.86 7.31
C PRO A 241 -11.53 -6.97 6.14
N GLY A 242 -11.25 -5.67 6.18
CA GLY A 242 -11.56 -4.74 5.10
C GLY A 242 -10.66 -4.85 3.86
N ILE A 243 -9.56 -5.59 3.92
CA ILE A 243 -8.68 -5.83 2.76
C ILE A 243 -9.28 -6.93 1.87
N ASP A 244 -9.46 -6.62 0.59
CA ASP A 244 -9.98 -7.57 -0.40
C ASP A 244 -9.00 -8.73 -0.64
N HIS A 245 -9.54 -9.86 -1.05
CA HIS A 245 -8.77 -11.08 -1.34
C HIS A 245 -8.08 -11.03 -2.69
N ILE A 246 -6.93 -11.69 -2.77
CA ILE A 246 -6.20 -11.91 -4.03
C ILE A 246 -6.76 -13.19 -4.67
N VAL A 247 -7.59 -13.05 -5.69
CA VAL A 247 -8.30 -14.18 -6.31
C VAL A 247 -7.61 -14.63 -7.60
N ALA A 248 -7.27 -15.93 -7.69
CA ALA A 248 -6.63 -16.52 -8.85
C ALA A 248 -7.26 -17.85 -9.28
N GLY A 249 -7.23 -18.13 -10.58
CA GLY A 249 -7.56 -19.42 -11.15
C GLY A 249 -6.40 -20.40 -11.01
N LYS A 250 -6.70 -21.69 -10.87
CA LYS A 250 -5.69 -22.74 -10.83
C LYS A 250 -4.90 -22.73 -12.15
N GLY A 251 -3.58 -22.57 -12.05
CA GLY A 251 -2.66 -22.52 -13.17
C GLY A 251 -2.30 -21.11 -13.65
N ASP A 252 -2.96 -20.07 -13.12
CA ASP A 252 -2.62 -18.68 -13.43
C ASP A 252 -1.19 -18.37 -12.97
N LYS A 253 -0.43 -17.69 -13.82
CA LYS A 253 0.77 -16.95 -13.40
C LYS A 253 0.30 -15.66 -12.75
N VAL A 254 0.60 -15.49 -11.47
CA VAL A 254 0.17 -14.35 -10.68
C VAL A 254 1.38 -13.51 -10.31
N ARG A 255 1.27 -12.20 -10.50
CA ARG A 255 2.21 -11.20 -9.97
C ARG A 255 1.56 -10.44 -8.84
N ILE A 256 2.31 -10.24 -7.76
CA ILE A 256 1.93 -9.34 -6.67
C ILE A 256 3.01 -8.27 -6.54
N ARG A 257 2.59 -7.02 -6.66
CA ARG A 257 3.41 -5.80 -6.54
C ARG A 257 3.06 -5.09 -5.25
N PHE A 258 4.05 -4.51 -4.60
CA PHE A 258 3.80 -3.66 -3.44
C PHE A 258 4.89 -2.64 -3.25
N GLY A 259 4.53 -1.54 -2.60
CA GLY A 259 5.42 -0.45 -2.23
C GLY A 259 5.27 -0.14 -0.76
N ASN A 260 6.33 0.39 -0.14
CA ASN A 260 6.35 0.73 1.27
C ASN A 260 6.63 2.22 1.47
N LEU A 261 5.64 2.94 1.99
CA LEU A 261 5.77 4.36 2.37
C LEU A 261 5.57 4.56 3.89
N THR A 262 5.67 3.49 4.68
CA THR A 262 5.72 3.58 6.14
C THR A 262 7.12 3.96 6.63
N MET A 263 7.28 4.16 7.94
CA MET A 263 8.58 4.44 8.58
C MET A 263 9.33 3.18 9.03
N THR A 264 8.93 1.99 8.57
CA THR A 264 9.63 0.74 8.92
C THR A 264 9.58 -0.26 7.77
N ASN A 265 10.45 -1.28 7.79
CA ASN A 265 10.40 -2.33 6.78
C ASN A 265 9.23 -3.31 7.00
N HIS A 266 8.78 -3.97 5.94
CA HIS A 266 7.70 -4.95 5.99
C HIS A 266 8.10 -6.26 5.32
N PRO A 267 8.31 -7.36 6.08
CA PRO A 267 8.48 -8.68 5.50
C PRO A 267 7.12 -9.24 5.09
N ILE A 268 6.82 -9.31 3.80
CA ILE A 268 5.57 -9.87 3.28
C ILE A 268 5.74 -11.38 3.08
N HIS A 269 5.00 -12.17 3.84
CA HIS A 269 5.00 -13.63 3.79
C HIS A 269 3.74 -14.16 3.12
N MET A 270 3.91 -15.14 2.24
CA MET A 270 2.81 -15.84 1.57
C MET A 270 2.85 -17.33 1.90
N HIS A 271 1.71 -17.85 2.35
CA HIS A 271 1.56 -19.27 2.69
C HIS A 271 1.34 -20.10 1.41
N GLY A 272 1.66 -21.40 1.49
CA GLY A 272 1.32 -22.38 0.45
C GLY A 272 2.18 -22.38 -0.81
N TYR A 273 3.03 -21.37 -1.00
CA TYR A 273 3.80 -21.17 -2.22
C TYR A 273 5.21 -20.65 -1.92
N ASP A 274 6.17 -21.19 -2.66
CA ASP A 274 7.41 -20.48 -2.95
C ASP A 274 7.16 -19.56 -4.16
N PHE A 275 7.67 -18.34 -4.13
CA PHE A 275 7.55 -17.37 -5.22
C PHE A 275 8.92 -16.89 -5.68
N LYS A 276 9.00 -16.30 -6.88
CA LYS A 276 10.22 -15.71 -7.41
C LYS A 276 10.16 -14.20 -7.37
N VAL A 277 11.16 -13.56 -6.78
CA VAL A 277 11.28 -12.09 -6.79
C VAL A 277 11.64 -11.64 -8.21
N SER A 278 10.74 -10.91 -8.85
CA SER A 278 10.79 -10.56 -10.28
C SER A 278 11.08 -9.09 -10.54
N CYS A 279 10.82 -8.21 -9.58
CA CYS A 279 11.06 -6.77 -9.69
C CYS A 279 11.52 -6.17 -8.34
N THR A 280 12.38 -5.16 -8.42
CA THR A 280 12.79 -4.30 -7.30
C THR A 280 12.45 -2.83 -7.61
N ASP A 281 12.79 -1.93 -6.70
CA ASP A 281 12.79 -0.47 -6.88
C ASP A 281 13.72 0.00 -8.02
N GLY A 282 14.73 -0.80 -8.37
CA GLY A 282 15.55 -0.59 -9.56
C GLY A 282 14.86 -0.94 -10.89
N GLY A 283 13.80 -1.75 -10.87
CA GLY A 283 13.14 -2.33 -12.04
C GLY A 283 13.19 -3.86 -12.06
N TRP A 284 13.00 -4.44 -13.24
CA TRP A 284 12.96 -5.89 -13.45
C TRP A 284 14.28 -6.58 -13.09
N VAL A 285 14.22 -7.65 -12.30
CA VAL A 285 15.38 -8.50 -11.98
C VAL A 285 15.54 -9.54 -13.08
N PRO A 286 16.67 -9.61 -13.81
CA PRO A 286 16.88 -10.62 -14.86
C PRO A 286 16.51 -12.05 -14.42
N GLU A 287 15.88 -12.86 -15.28
CA GLU A 287 15.41 -14.21 -14.91
C GLU A 287 16.48 -15.07 -14.24
N ALA A 288 17.72 -14.98 -14.71
CA ALA A 288 18.85 -15.74 -14.16
C ALA A 288 19.29 -15.26 -12.76
N ALA A 289 18.89 -14.05 -12.36
CA ALA A 289 19.19 -13.44 -11.07
C ALA A 289 17.97 -13.42 -10.13
N ALA A 290 16.77 -13.73 -10.63
CA ALA A 290 15.58 -13.88 -9.81
C ALA A 290 15.77 -15.04 -8.82
N TRP A 291 15.38 -14.84 -7.57
CA TRP A 291 15.59 -15.82 -6.50
C TRP A 291 14.25 -16.26 -5.87
N PRO A 292 14.18 -17.51 -5.36
CA PRO A 292 12.99 -18.00 -4.67
C PRO A 292 12.92 -17.48 -3.24
N GLU A 293 11.71 -17.20 -2.76
CA GLU A 293 11.41 -16.79 -1.39
C GLU A 293 10.02 -17.31 -0.98
N VAL A 294 9.78 -17.33 0.34
CA VAL A 294 8.43 -17.41 0.93
C VAL A 294 8.06 -16.12 1.68
N THR A 295 9.06 -15.28 1.95
CA THR A 295 8.93 -14.00 2.63
C THR A 295 9.89 -13.01 1.99
N ILE A 296 9.41 -11.83 1.64
CA ILE A 296 10.22 -10.79 1.01
C ILE A 296 10.15 -9.49 1.80
N ASP A 297 11.30 -8.95 2.16
CA ASP A 297 11.38 -7.68 2.87
C ASP A 297 11.26 -6.47 1.93
N CYS A 298 10.53 -5.46 2.39
CA CYS A 298 10.35 -4.18 1.70
C CYS A 298 10.72 -3.04 2.65
N ALA A 299 11.88 -2.42 2.45
CA ALA A 299 12.28 -1.26 3.25
C ALA A 299 11.52 0.01 2.84
N VAL A 300 11.67 1.08 3.62
CA VAL A 300 11.03 2.37 3.36
C VAL A 300 11.45 2.92 2.00
N GLY A 301 10.48 3.34 1.20
CA GLY A 301 10.68 3.83 -0.17
C GLY A 301 10.87 2.74 -1.22
N GLN A 302 10.92 1.46 -0.83
CA GLN A 302 11.12 0.38 -1.79
C GLN A 302 9.82 -0.09 -2.43
N MET A 303 9.96 -0.62 -3.63
CA MET A 303 8.95 -1.40 -4.34
C MET A 303 9.49 -2.80 -4.60
N ARG A 304 8.59 -3.77 -4.61
CA ARG A 304 8.88 -5.15 -4.96
C ARG A 304 7.77 -5.71 -5.83
N ALA A 305 8.13 -6.70 -6.64
CA ALA A 305 7.17 -7.62 -7.20
C ALA A 305 7.71 -9.05 -7.13
N PHE A 306 6.82 -10.00 -6.91
CA PHE A 306 7.12 -11.41 -7.05
C PHE A 306 6.05 -12.11 -7.87
N ASP A 307 6.46 -13.22 -8.48
CA ASP A 307 5.63 -14.02 -9.37
C ASP A 307 5.54 -15.46 -8.83
N PHE A 308 4.35 -16.06 -8.90
CA PHE A 308 4.13 -17.48 -8.60
C PHE A 308 3.12 -18.08 -9.58
N VAL A 309 3.08 -19.42 -9.66
CA VAL A 309 2.05 -20.14 -10.42
C VAL A 309 1.04 -20.67 -9.41
N ALA A 310 -0.23 -20.29 -9.55
CA ALA A 310 -1.30 -20.67 -8.64
C ALA A 310 -1.75 -22.12 -8.84
N ASP A 311 -0.88 -23.10 -8.58
CA ASP A 311 -1.12 -24.53 -8.84
C ASP A 311 -1.69 -25.31 -7.64
N LYS A 312 -1.76 -24.69 -6.45
CA LYS A 312 -2.34 -25.25 -5.21
C LYS A 312 -3.68 -24.58 -4.86
N PRO A 313 -4.82 -25.17 -5.24
CA PRO A 313 -6.13 -24.70 -4.78
C PRO A 313 -6.19 -24.63 -3.26
N GLY A 314 -6.74 -23.55 -2.74
CA GLY A 314 -6.75 -23.29 -1.30
C GLY A 314 -7.08 -21.84 -0.97
N ASP A 315 -7.17 -21.59 0.33
CA ASP A 315 -7.18 -20.25 0.91
C ASP A 315 -5.89 -20.09 1.70
N TRP A 316 -4.98 -19.27 1.17
CA TRP A 316 -3.62 -19.12 1.69
C TRP A 316 -3.44 -17.72 2.27
N ALA A 317 -2.98 -17.63 3.51
CA ALA A 317 -2.71 -16.34 4.12
C ALA A 317 -1.58 -15.61 3.40
N ILE A 318 -1.72 -14.30 3.28
CA ILE A 318 -0.64 -13.39 2.88
C ILE A 318 -0.65 -12.20 3.85
N HIS A 319 0.49 -11.90 4.47
CA HIS A 319 0.54 -10.90 5.52
C HIS A 319 1.94 -10.33 5.76
N CYS A 320 2.00 -9.20 6.45
CA CYS A 320 3.26 -8.75 7.03
C CYS A 320 3.67 -9.70 8.17
N HIS A 321 4.93 -10.11 8.23
CA HIS A 321 5.41 -11.08 9.23
C HIS A 321 5.94 -10.41 10.51
N LYS A 322 5.70 -9.11 10.70
CA LYS A 322 5.84 -8.47 12.00
C LYS A 322 4.53 -8.66 12.76
N SER A 323 4.55 -9.40 13.87
CA SER A 323 3.33 -9.77 14.61
C SER A 323 2.48 -8.57 15.03
N HIS A 324 3.10 -7.42 15.31
CA HIS A 324 2.38 -6.18 15.60
C HIS A 324 1.61 -5.62 14.40
N HIS A 325 2.09 -5.86 13.18
CA HIS A 325 1.51 -5.32 11.95
C HIS A 325 0.32 -6.13 11.46
N THR A 326 0.12 -7.33 12.00
CA THR A 326 -1.04 -8.19 11.77
C THR A 326 -2.06 -8.08 12.91
N MET A 327 -2.07 -6.94 13.59
CA MET A 327 -3.02 -6.59 14.64
C MET A 327 -3.53 -5.17 14.34
N ASN A 328 -4.77 -4.85 14.74
CA ASN A 328 -5.29 -3.48 14.67
C ASN A 328 -4.82 -2.67 15.89
N ALA A 329 -5.64 -1.75 16.41
CA ALA A 329 -5.30 -0.81 17.47
C ALA A 329 -4.65 -1.48 18.70
N MET A 330 -3.31 -1.44 18.74
CA MET A 330 -2.48 -1.98 19.81
C MET A 330 -1.93 -0.83 20.65
N GLY A 331 -2.30 -0.77 21.93
CA GLY A 331 -1.65 0.12 22.89
C GLY A 331 -0.33 -0.45 23.37
N HIS A 332 0.76 0.32 23.29
CA HIS A 332 2.10 -0.13 23.70
C HIS A 332 2.32 -0.08 25.22
N ASP A 333 1.49 0.69 25.94
CA ASP A 333 1.65 0.93 27.39
C ASP A 333 0.83 -0.03 28.28
N VAL A 334 0.28 -1.10 27.70
CA VAL A 334 -0.50 -2.09 28.47
C VAL A 334 0.45 -3.07 29.17
N ARG A 335 0.31 -3.21 30.49
CA ARG A 335 1.12 -4.15 31.27
C ARG A 335 0.84 -5.60 30.86
N ASN A 336 1.89 -6.43 30.80
CA ASN A 336 1.76 -7.87 30.60
C ASN A 336 1.19 -8.53 31.87
N PHE A 337 0.16 -9.36 31.69
CA PHE A 337 -0.49 -10.09 32.76
C PHE A 337 -0.56 -11.61 32.53
N ILE A 338 0.17 -12.13 31.54
CA ILE A 338 0.24 -13.57 31.27
C ILE A 338 0.75 -14.28 32.53
N GLY A 339 -0.01 -15.28 32.98
CA GLY A 339 0.31 -16.06 34.18
C GLY A 339 -0.02 -15.38 35.52
N VAL A 340 -0.57 -14.17 35.52
CA VAL A 340 -1.01 -13.49 36.75
C VAL A 340 -2.41 -13.93 37.14
N ASP A 341 -2.59 -14.59 38.30
CA ASP A 341 -3.94 -14.94 38.78
C ASP A 341 -4.73 -13.69 39.17
N LYS A 342 -5.67 -13.31 38.30
CA LYS A 342 -6.57 -12.17 38.49
C LYS A 342 -7.89 -12.53 39.16
N LYS A 343 -8.14 -13.77 39.60
CA LYS A 343 -9.47 -14.19 40.12
C LYS A 343 -9.93 -13.34 41.31
N GLU A 344 -9.06 -13.15 42.30
CA GLU A 344 -9.38 -12.36 43.50
C GLU A 344 -9.47 -10.86 43.20
N PHE A 345 -8.63 -10.37 42.28
CA PHE A 345 -8.71 -8.99 41.80
C PHE A 345 -10.03 -8.73 41.06
N ALA A 346 -10.40 -9.58 40.09
CA ALA A 346 -11.63 -9.49 39.34
C ALA A 346 -12.88 -9.55 40.23
N LYS A 347 -12.89 -10.42 41.26
CA LYS A 347 -13.97 -10.45 42.27
C LYS A 347 -14.15 -9.12 43.00
N LYS A 348 -13.06 -8.41 43.31
CA LYS A 348 -13.12 -7.09 43.96
C LYS A 348 -13.56 -6.02 42.99
N VAL A 349 -13.03 -6.01 41.76
CA VAL A 349 -13.39 -5.02 40.74
C VAL A 349 -14.84 -5.17 40.30
N ARG A 350 -15.37 -6.39 40.17
CA ARG A 350 -16.79 -6.64 39.83
C ARG A 350 -17.79 -6.09 40.85
N LYS A 351 -17.37 -5.80 42.08
CA LYS A 351 -18.22 -5.10 43.06
C LYS A 351 -18.43 -3.63 42.71
N LEU A 352 -17.54 -3.04 41.90
CA LEU A 352 -17.58 -1.65 41.46
C LEU A 352 -18.01 -1.54 39.99
N VAL A 353 -17.54 -2.46 39.15
CA VAL A 353 -17.82 -2.53 37.71
C VAL A 353 -18.29 -3.96 37.39
N PRO A 354 -19.60 -4.24 37.46
CA PRO A 354 -20.15 -5.60 37.34
C PRO A 354 -19.68 -6.37 36.09
N ASP A 355 -19.47 -5.65 34.98
CA ASP A 355 -19.12 -6.24 33.68
C ASP A 355 -17.60 -6.41 33.47
N TYR A 356 -16.78 -6.23 34.51
CA TYR A 356 -15.32 -6.39 34.39
C TYR A 356 -14.92 -7.82 34.04
N MET A 357 -14.22 -7.99 32.93
CA MET A 357 -13.64 -9.25 32.48
C MET A 357 -12.11 -9.23 32.59
N PRO A 358 -11.49 -10.19 33.31
CA PRO A 358 -10.03 -10.25 33.43
C PRO A 358 -9.41 -10.76 32.12
N MET A 359 -8.86 -9.83 31.33
CA MET A 359 -8.20 -10.15 30.05
C MET A 359 -6.72 -10.53 30.20
N GLY A 360 -6.19 -11.31 29.25
CA GLY A 360 -4.76 -11.49 29.04
C GLY A 360 -4.04 -12.43 30.02
N THR A 361 -4.77 -13.26 30.79
CA THR A 361 -4.15 -14.14 31.80
C THR A 361 -3.61 -15.43 31.18
N ALA A 362 -4.33 -16.02 30.23
CA ALA A 362 -3.97 -17.27 29.53
C ALA A 362 -3.50 -17.04 28.07
N GLY A 363 -3.34 -15.77 27.68
CA GLY A 363 -3.15 -15.34 26.29
C GLY A 363 -4.18 -14.29 25.89
N MET A 364 -4.16 -13.88 24.62
CA MET A 364 -5.12 -12.91 24.06
C MET A 364 -6.14 -13.55 23.11
N ALA A 365 -6.04 -14.85 22.81
CA ALA A 365 -6.94 -15.58 21.91
C ALA A 365 -8.44 -15.37 22.24
N ASP A 366 -8.80 -15.38 23.53
CA ASP A 366 -10.18 -15.17 23.95
C ASP A 366 -10.77 -13.81 23.47
N MET A 367 -9.93 -12.80 23.16
CA MET A 367 -10.36 -11.52 22.57
C MET A 367 -10.76 -11.62 21.10
N GLY A 368 -10.43 -12.71 20.41
CA GLY A 368 -10.83 -12.94 19.02
C GLY A 368 -12.32 -13.27 18.88
N GLU A 369 -12.93 -13.80 19.94
CA GLU A 369 -14.35 -14.20 19.96
C GLU A 369 -15.21 -13.32 20.88
N MET A 370 -14.61 -12.52 21.77
CA MET A 370 -15.32 -11.64 22.69
C MET A 370 -15.55 -10.25 22.12
N GLU A 371 -16.81 -9.84 22.03
CA GLU A 371 -17.19 -8.46 21.75
C GLU A 371 -17.30 -7.66 23.05
N MET A 372 -16.33 -6.77 23.29
CA MET A 372 -16.46 -5.71 24.29
C MET A 372 -16.88 -4.41 23.61
N PRO A 373 -17.72 -3.57 24.25
CA PRO A 373 -18.01 -2.25 23.73
C PRO A 373 -16.72 -1.42 23.67
N LEU A 374 -16.31 -1.06 22.46
CA LEU A 374 -15.19 -0.16 22.20
C LEU A 374 -15.72 1.27 22.00
N PRO A 375 -14.88 2.31 22.17
CA PRO A 375 -15.22 3.64 21.69
C PRO A 375 -15.61 3.60 20.21
N ASP A 376 -16.49 4.51 19.79
CA ASP A 376 -16.83 4.67 18.36
C ASP A 376 -15.55 4.78 17.51
N ASN A 377 -15.63 4.38 16.24
CA ASN A 377 -14.51 4.50 15.30
C ASN A 377 -13.21 3.78 15.75
N THR A 378 -13.32 2.68 16.48
CA THR A 378 -12.19 1.90 16.99
C THR A 378 -12.30 0.45 16.57
N LEU A 379 -11.26 -0.10 15.95
CA LEU A 379 -11.23 -1.51 15.58
C LEU A 379 -10.78 -2.38 16.76
N PRO A 380 -11.41 -3.55 16.97
CA PRO A 380 -10.87 -4.57 17.85
C PRO A 380 -9.45 -4.97 17.44
N MET A 381 -8.61 -5.31 18.41
CA MET A 381 -7.23 -5.73 18.20
C MET A 381 -7.09 -6.86 17.17
N MET A 382 -7.99 -7.84 17.24
CA MET A 382 -8.10 -8.96 16.30
C MET A 382 -9.50 -8.95 15.71
N THR A 383 -9.61 -9.20 14.42
CA THR A 383 -10.87 -9.09 13.67
C THR A 383 -10.97 -10.20 12.62
N GLY A 384 -12.15 -10.33 12.04
CA GLY A 384 -12.40 -11.21 10.91
C GLY A 384 -12.60 -12.68 11.27
N PHE A 385 -13.46 -13.32 10.48
CA PHE A 385 -13.82 -14.72 10.61
C PHE A 385 -13.52 -15.46 9.31
N ALA A 386 -13.04 -16.69 9.45
CA ALA A 386 -12.90 -17.64 8.36
C ALA A 386 -13.71 -18.91 8.65
N GLN A 387 -13.52 -19.95 7.84
CA GLN A 387 -14.32 -21.18 7.89
C GLN A 387 -14.27 -21.95 9.23
N PHE A 388 -13.31 -21.68 10.11
CA PHE A 388 -13.14 -22.36 11.41
C PHE A 388 -13.30 -21.42 12.63
N GLY A 389 -13.78 -20.19 12.43
CA GLY A 389 -13.93 -19.21 13.51
C GLY A 389 -13.09 -17.95 13.30
N ALA A 390 -12.74 -17.28 14.39
CA ALA A 390 -11.94 -16.07 14.36
C ALA A 390 -10.54 -16.35 13.77
N VAL A 391 -10.05 -15.45 12.92
CA VAL A 391 -8.70 -15.56 12.34
C VAL A 391 -7.63 -15.09 13.34
N GLU A 392 -8.03 -14.35 14.38
CA GLU A 392 -7.14 -13.80 15.40
C GLU A 392 -6.05 -12.87 14.81
N MET A 393 -6.36 -12.20 13.70
CA MET A 393 -5.47 -11.28 12.99
C MET A 393 -6.19 -9.96 12.68
N GLY A 394 -5.44 -8.93 12.36
CA GLY A 394 -5.89 -7.62 11.90
C GLY A 394 -4.84 -7.01 10.97
N GLY A 395 -4.91 -5.70 10.75
CA GLY A 395 -3.85 -4.94 10.07
C GLY A 395 -3.56 -5.46 8.66
N MET A 396 -2.27 -5.68 8.38
CA MET A 396 -1.72 -6.11 7.08
C MET A 396 -1.87 -7.62 6.86
N PHE A 397 -3.11 -8.08 6.66
CA PHE A 397 -3.44 -9.47 6.37
C PHE A 397 -4.50 -9.56 5.26
N SER A 398 -4.33 -10.52 4.34
CA SER A 398 -5.38 -10.94 3.42
C SER A 398 -5.21 -12.43 3.07
N VAL A 399 -6.02 -12.90 2.13
CA VAL A 399 -6.06 -14.28 1.67
C VAL A 399 -5.88 -14.33 0.16
N VAL A 400 -4.95 -15.16 -0.30
CA VAL A 400 -4.84 -15.60 -1.68
C VAL A 400 -5.79 -16.78 -1.87
N LYS A 401 -6.85 -16.58 -2.65
CA LYS A 401 -7.89 -17.58 -2.92
C LYS A 401 -7.67 -18.18 -4.31
N VAL A 402 -7.25 -19.45 -4.36
CA VAL A 402 -6.99 -20.16 -5.61
C VAL A 402 -8.11 -21.16 -5.90
N ARG A 403 -8.72 -21.09 -7.09
CA ARG A 403 -9.88 -21.93 -7.47
C ARG A 403 -9.74 -22.56 -8.85
N GLU A 404 -10.22 -23.79 -8.97
CA GLU A 404 -10.35 -24.45 -10.27
C GLU A 404 -11.51 -23.85 -11.08
N GLY A 405 -11.33 -23.75 -12.39
CA GLY A 405 -12.40 -23.32 -13.32
C GLY A 405 -12.76 -21.83 -13.26
N LEU A 406 -11.99 -21.00 -12.54
CA LEU A 406 -12.20 -19.56 -12.52
C LEU A 406 -11.84 -18.94 -13.87
N ALA A 407 -12.72 -18.10 -14.43
CA ALA A 407 -12.44 -17.41 -15.68
C ALA A 407 -11.32 -16.36 -15.51
N SER A 408 -10.51 -16.14 -16.55
CA SER A 408 -9.31 -15.28 -16.49
C SER A 408 -9.57 -13.84 -16.01
N GLY A 409 -10.77 -13.30 -16.24
CA GLY A 409 -11.16 -11.95 -15.83
C GLY A 409 -12.05 -11.88 -14.57
N ASP A 410 -12.28 -13.01 -13.89
CA ASP A 410 -13.13 -13.05 -12.70
C ASP A 410 -12.29 -12.84 -11.44
N TYR A 411 -12.49 -11.72 -10.77
CA TYR A 411 -11.81 -11.32 -9.53
C TYR A 411 -12.74 -11.33 -8.30
N LYS A 412 -13.97 -11.85 -8.44
CA LYS A 412 -14.93 -11.89 -7.34
C LYS A 412 -14.48 -12.90 -6.29
N ASP A 413 -14.81 -12.64 -5.04
CA ASP A 413 -14.58 -13.60 -3.96
C ASP A 413 -15.34 -14.92 -4.23
N PRO A 414 -14.64 -16.06 -4.41
CA PRO A 414 -15.26 -17.35 -4.65
C PRO A 414 -15.79 -18.02 -3.36
N GLY A 415 -15.74 -17.33 -2.21
CA GLY A 415 -16.09 -17.88 -0.90
C GLY A 415 -14.94 -18.70 -0.29
N TRP A 416 -15.22 -19.44 0.79
CA TRP A 416 -14.21 -20.24 1.49
C TRP A 416 -13.89 -21.56 0.76
N PHE A 417 -12.62 -21.95 0.79
CA PHE A 417 -12.15 -23.19 0.18
C PHE A 417 -12.70 -24.41 0.90
N LYS A 418 -13.22 -25.39 0.14
CA LYS A 418 -13.66 -26.67 0.68
C LYS A 418 -12.48 -27.62 0.78
N HIS A 419 -12.00 -27.85 2.01
CA HIS A 419 -10.90 -28.77 2.25
C HIS A 419 -11.24 -30.21 1.85
N PRO A 420 -10.35 -30.91 1.13
CA PRO A 420 -10.50 -32.35 0.89
C PRO A 420 -10.56 -33.16 2.19
N GLU A 421 -11.16 -34.34 2.11
CA GLU A 421 -11.23 -35.25 3.26
C GLU A 421 -9.82 -35.62 3.76
N GLY A 422 -9.61 -35.55 5.07
CA GLY A 422 -8.33 -35.90 5.70
C GLY A 422 -7.25 -34.82 5.61
N THR A 423 -7.51 -33.64 5.03
CA THR A 423 -6.51 -32.56 4.93
C THR A 423 -6.68 -31.46 5.98
N VAL A 424 -7.58 -31.65 6.94
CA VAL A 424 -7.79 -30.74 8.08
C VAL A 424 -7.16 -31.37 9.31
N ALA A 425 -6.48 -30.56 10.12
CA ALA A 425 -5.95 -31.00 11.40
C ALA A 425 -7.08 -31.53 12.30
N PHE A 426 -6.81 -32.60 13.04
CA PHE A 426 -7.80 -33.24 13.90
C PHE A 426 -7.23 -33.46 15.30
N GLU A 427 -8.12 -33.54 16.28
CA GLU A 427 -7.77 -33.85 17.66
C GLU A 427 -7.16 -35.25 17.75
N TRP A 428 -5.94 -35.35 18.30
CA TRP A 428 -5.32 -36.64 18.59
C TRP A 428 -5.95 -37.28 19.83
N LYS A 429 -6.58 -38.46 19.66
CA LYS A 429 -7.28 -39.20 20.73
C LYS A 429 -6.54 -40.43 21.25
N GLY A 430 -5.34 -40.71 20.76
CA GLY A 430 -4.53 -41.85 21.20
C GLY A 430 -3.67 -41.54 22.42
N GLU A 431 -3.09 -42.58 23.03
CA GLU A 431 -2.11 -42.38 24.13
C GLU A 431 -0.80 -41.78 23.62
N PRO A 432 -0.18 -40.83 24.34
CA PRO A 432 1.10 -40.27 23.98
C PRO A 432 2.20 -41.33 24.11
N LYS A 433 2.93 -41.59 23.02
CA LYS A 433 4.10 -42.47 23.06
C LYS A 433 5.21 -41.82 23.89
N LYS A 434 5.93 -42.63 24.67
CA LYS A 434 7.08 -42.16 25.46
C LYS A 434 8.15 -41.62 24.51
N ALA A 435 8.49 -40.34 24.63
CA ALA A 435 9.52 -39.72 23.81
C ALA A 435 10.90 -40.34 24.14
N GLU A 436 11.61 -40.82 23.12
CA GLU A 436 13.02 -41.15 23.24
C GLU A 436 13.80 -39.85 23.35
N ARG A 437 14.35 -39.59 24.54
CA ARG A 437 15.20 -38.41 24.77
C ARG A 437 16.64 -38.77 24.43
N ALA A 438 17.32 -37.88 23.71
CA ALA A 438 18.76 -37.97 23.57
C ALA A 438 19.41 -38.05 24.97
N PRO A 439 20.44 -38.90 25.16
CA PRO A 439 21.17 -38.93 26.42
C PRO A 439 21.72 -37.53 26.71
N SER A 440 21.66 -37.12 27.98
CA SER A 440 22.21 -35.82 28.39
C SER A 440 23.66 -35.72 27.92
N PRO A 441 24.08 -34.58 27.33
CA PRO A 441 25.46 -34.38 26.94
C PRO A 441 26.36 -34.60 28.17
N LYS A 442 27.33 -35.50 28.04
CA LYS A 442 28.33 -35.73 29.09
C LYS A 442 29.32 -34.57 29.03
N PHE A 443 29.14 -33.59 29.91
CA PHE A 443 30.14 -32.56 30.13
C PHE A 443 31.33 -33.16 30.87
N ASP A 444 32.51 -33.10 30.25
CA ASP A 444 33.77 -33.40 30.91
C ASP A 444 34.13 -32.24 31.85
N LYS A 445 33.91 -32.46 33.16
CA LYS A 445 34.24 -31.47 34.20
C LYS A 445 35.73 -31.14 34.28
N THR A 446 36.60 -31.91 33.63
CA THR A 446 38.06 -31.64 33.59
C THR A 446 38.45 -30.67 32.46
N LYS A 447 37.55 -30.40 31.52
CA LYS A 447 37.72 -29.39 30.45
C LYS A 447 36.92 -28.12 30.70
N THR A 448 36.81 -27.70 31.96
CA THR A 448 36.26 -26.39 32.29
C THR A 448 37.30 -25.32 32.01
N ALA A 449 37.04 -24.45 31.03
CA ALA A 449 37.78 -23.20 30.92
C ALA A 449 37.42 -22.31 32.13
N GLU A 450 38.43 -21.77 32.83
CA GLU A 450 38.20 -20.76 33.85
C GLU A 450 37.60 -19.50 33.20
N PHE A 451 36.32 -19.24 33.47
CA PHE A 451 35.70 -17.97 33.11
C PHE A 451 36.04 -16.94 34.17
N ASN A 452 36.96 -16.03 33.84
CA ASN A 452 37.14 -14.80 34.61
C ASN A 452 35.96 -13.85 34.34
N VAL A 453 34.93 -13.94 35.17
CA VAL A 453 33.84 -12.96 35.19
C VAL A 453 34.37 -11.67 35.81
N VAL A 454 34.75 -10.71 34.97
CA VAL A 454 34.99 -9.33 35.42
C VAL A 454 33.63 -8.71 35.73
N LYS A 455 33.26 -8.66 37.01
CA LYS A 455 32.10 -7.86 37.44
C LYS A 455 32.37 -6.40 37.08
N PRO A 456 31.45 -5.69 36.41
CA PRO A 456 31.60 -4.25 36.19
C PRO A 456 31.82 -3.57 37.55
N GLY A 457 32.97 -2.93 37.73
CA GLY A 457 33.26 -2.17 38.94
C GLY A 457 32.26 -1.03 39.11
N VAL A 458 31.93 -0.70 40.36
CA VAL A 458 30.97 0.34 40.80
C VAL A 458 31.45 1.78 40.45
N LYS A 459 32.28 1.95 39.43
CA LYS A 459 32.75 3.26 38.94
C LYS A 459 32.88 3.24 37.42
N SER A 460 31.74 3.28 36.73
CA SER A 460 31.69 3.75 35.35
C SER A 460 30.92 5.07 35.35
N PRO A 461 31.53 6.21 34.96
CA PRO A 461 30.85 7.48 34.86
C PRO A 461 30.09 7.52 33.53
N HIS A 462 28.95 6.84 33.47
CA HIS A 462 27.98 7.04 32.39
C HIS A 462 26.66 7.49 33.00
N ASN A 463 26.65 8.72 33.52
CA ASN A 463 25.44 9.52 33.59
C ASN A 463 25.35 10.29 32.28
N ASN A 464 24.62 9.72 31.33
CA ASN A 464 23.85 10.36 30.26
C ASN A 464 23.63 9.30 29.18
N HIS A 465 22.42 8.75 29.12
CA HIS A 465 21.61 8.63 27.90
C HIS A 465 20.18 8.24 28.31
#